data_AF-A0A258KGX3-F1
#
_entry.id   AF-A0A258KGX3-F1
#
_cell.length_a   1.000
_cell.length_b   1.000
_cell.length_c   1.000
_cell.angle_alpha   90.00
_cell.angle_beta   90.00
_cell.angle_gamma   90.00
#
_symmetry.space_group_name_H-M   'P 1'
#
loop_
_entity.id
_entity.type
_entity.pdbx_description
1 polymer ?
#
loop_
_entity_poly.entity_id
_entity_poly.type
_entity_poly.pdbx_seq_one_letter_code
_entity_poly.pdbx_strand_id
1 'polypeptide(L)' 'SEARRRSVVRKATPAVSGPSISEARSLLGVGPNATAEEIKAAHARLIRLAHPDKGGTAGLAAQLNAARDRLLKG' A
#
# COMPACT_ATOMS: atom_id res chain seq x y z
N SER A 1 8.06 -23.87 24.09
CA SER A 1 7.21 -23.13 23.15
C SER A 1 7.02 -21.71 23.61
N GLU A 2 7.70 -20.74 22.98
CA GLU A 2 7.23 -19.35 23.01
C GLU A 2 7.70 -18.67 21.73
N ALA A 3 6.73 -18.25 20.94
CA ALA A 3 6.89 -17.84 19.56
C ALA A 3 7.70 -16.54 19.44
N ARG A 4 8.56 -16.53 18.42
CA ARG A 4 9.46 -15.47 17.97
C ARG A 4 8.90 -14.06 18.16
N ARG A 5 9.60 -13.32 19.02
CA ARG A 5 9.48 -11.89 19.27
C ARG A 5 9.88 -11.08 18.02
N ARG A 6 9.02 -10.09 17.73
CA ARG A 6 9.37 -8.73 17.29
C ARG A 6 10.09 -8.63 15.94
N SER A 7 9.29 -8.48 14.88
CA SER A 7 9.70 -7.95 13.59
C SER A 7 10.37 -6.58 13.79
N VAL A 8 11.69 -6.60 13.60
CA VAL A 8 12.58 -5.45 13.63
C VAL A 8 12.08 -4.42 12.62
N VAL A 9 11.69 -3.25 13.11
CA VAL A 9 11.52 -2.03 12.32
C VAL A 9 12.82 -1.81 11.54
N ARG A 10 12.80 -2.11 10.24
CA ARG A 10 13.87 -1.67 9.34
C ARG A 10 13.50 -0.28 8.85
N LYS A 11 14.16 0.69 9.49
CA LYS A 11 14.27 2.10 9.10
C LYS A 11 14.51 2.20 7.59
N ALA A 12 13.58 2.82 6.86
CA ALA A 12 13.67 3.04 5.42
C ALA A 12 14.87 3.94 5.10
N THR A 13 15.77 3.45 4.27
CA THR A 13 16.78 4.26 3.58
C THR A 13 16.11 5.00 2.41
N PRO A 14 16.42 6.29 2.18
CA PRO A 14 15.87 7.05 1.06
C PRO A 14 16.62 6.70 -0.24
N ALA A 15 15.95 6.93 -1.38
CA ALA A 15 16.42 6.85 -2.76
C ALA A 15 16.22 5.50 -3.50
N VAL A 16 14.96 5.16 -3.81
CA VAL A 16 14.48 4.79 -5.15
C VAL A 16 12.94 4.80 -5.16
N SER A 17 12.34 5.78 -5.85
CA SER A 17 11.00 5.81 -6.44
C SER A 17 9.91 4.87 -5.87
N GLY A 18 9.21 5.30 -4.81
CA GLY A 18 7.92 4.71 -4.39
C GLY A 18 7.99 3.47 -3.47
N PRO A 19 6.83 2.92 -3.05
CA PRO A 19 6.78 1.79 -2.12
C PRO A 19 7.37 0.51 -2.73
N SER A 20 7.92 -0.38 -1.90
CA SER A 20 8.23 -1.74 -2.34
C SER A 20 6.96 -2.51 -2.72
N ILE A 21 7.09 -3.61 -3.47
CA ILE A 21 5.93 -4.46 -3.84
C ILE A 21 5.19 -4.96 -2.59
N SER A 22 5.93 -5.33 -1.52
CA SER A 22 5.32 -5.79 -0.27
C SER A 22 4.57 -4.67 0.46
N GLU A 23 5.14 -3.47 0.50
CA GLU A 23 4.48 -2.30 1.08
C GLU A 23 3.25 -1.91 0.26
N ALA A 24 3.34 -1.91 -1.06
CA ALA A 24 2.22 -1.61 -1.94
C ALA A 24 1.04 -2.58 -1.73
N ARG A 25 1.32 -3.88 -1.57
CA ARG A 25 0.31 -4.89 -1.23
C ARG A 25 -0.32 -4.63 0.13
N SER A 26 0.49 -4.26 1.13
CA SER A 26 0.03 -3.95 2.47
C SER A 26 -0.85 -2.68 2.50
N LEU A 27 -0.46 -1.65 1.76
CA LEU A 27 -1.21 -0.40 1.62
C LEU A 27 -2.58 -0.61 0.96
N LEU A 28 -2.67 -1.52 -0.01
CA LEU A 28 -3.95 -1.85 -0.66
C LEU A 28 -4.72 -2.97 0.04
N GLY A 29 -4.14 -3.64 1.05
CA GLY A 29 -4.77 -4.78 1.73
C GLY A 29 -4.98 -5.98 0.81
N VAL A 30 -4.09 -6.20 -0.15
CA VAL A 30 -4.19 -7.28 -1.15
C VAL A 30 -3.13 -8.35 -0.94
N GLY A 31 -3.46 -9.60 -1.27
CA GLY A 31 -2.55 -10.73 -1.16
C GLY A 31 -1.44 -10.75 -2.23
N PRO A 32 -0.44 -11.65 -2.09
CA PRO A 32 0.62 -11.82 -3.07
C PRO A 32 0.12 -12.26 -4.45
N ASN A 33 -1.02 -12.96 -4.48
CA ASN A 33 -1.64 -13.50 -5.69
C ASN A 33 -2.78 -12.63 -6.23
N ALA A 34 -2.93 -11.40 -5.73
CA ALA A 34 -3.99 -10.51 -6.16
C ALA A 34 -3.87 -10.17 -7.65
N THR A 35 -4.97 -10.31 -8.35
CA THR A 35 -5.11 -9.95 -9.77
C THR A 35 -5.13 -8.43 -9.95
N ALA A 36 -4.89 -7.99 -11.19
CA ALA A 36 -4.96 -6.56 -11.54
C ALA A 36 -6.34 -5.95 -11.20
N GLU A 37 -7.42 -6.71 -11.36
CA GLU A 37 -8.78 -6.27 -11.02
C GLU A 37 -8.96 -6.11 -9.50
N GLU A 38 -8.46 -7.05 -8.70
CA GLU A 38 -8.49 -6.93 -7.23
C GLU A 38 -7.69 -5.73 -6.74
N ILE A 39 -6.52 -5.47 -7.33
CA ILE A 39 -5.70 -4.29 -7.04
C ILE A 39 -6.46 -2.99 -7.33
N LYS A 40 -7.11 -2.88 -8.51
CA LYS A 40 -7.92 -1.70 -8.87
C LYS A 40 -9.12 -1.53 -7.95
N ALA A 41 -9.82 -2.63 -7.65
CA ALA A 41 -11.00 -2.61 -6.78
C ALA A 41 -10.64 -2.16 -5.36
N ALA A 42 -9.55 -2.68 -4.79
CA ALA A 42 -9.04 -2.27 -3.49
C ALA A 42 -8.66 -0.79 -3.47
N HIS A 43 -7.91 -0.35 -4.48
CA HIS A 43 -7.50 1.04 -4.63
C HIS A 43 -8.70 2.01 -4.72
N ALA A 44 -9.70 1.70 -5.54
CA ALA A 44 -10.88 2.54 -5.70
C ALA A 44 -11.69 2.70 -4.38
N ARG A 45 -11.78 1.63 -3.58
CA ARG A 45 -12.41 1.68 -2.26
C ARG A 45 -11.62 2.59 -1.32
N LEU A 46 -10.29 2.44 -1.29
CA LEU A 46 -9.42 3.19 -0.38
C LEU A 46 -9.30 4.68 -0.75
N ILE A 47 -9.25 5.03 -2.04
CA ILE A 47 -9.24 6.44 -2.47
C ILE A 47 -10.51 7.17 -2.05
N ARG A 48 -11.66 6.51 -2.13
CA ARG A 48 -12.93 7.09 -1.68
C ARG A 48 -12.94 7.39 -0.18
N LEU A 49 -12.22 6.60 0.61
CA LEU A 49 -12.04 6.79 2.06
C LEU A 49 -10.96 7.83 2.36
N ALA A 50 -9.92 7.91 1.52
CA ALA A 50 -8.83 8.86 1.68
C ALA A 50 -9.18 10.30 1.25
N HIS A 51 -10.39 10.54 0.71
CA HIS A 51 -10.82 11.87 0.30
C HIS A 51 -10.87 12.83 1.51
N PRO A 52 -10.32 14.05 1.40
CA PRO A 52 -10.32 15.02 2.50
C PRO A 52 -11.73 15.36 3.00
N ASP A 53 -12.72 15.41 2.10
CA ASP A 53 -14.12 15.64 2.48
C ASP A 53 -14.73 14.55 3.37
N LYS A 54 -14.10 13.37 3.43
CA LYS A 54 -14.52 12.24 4.28
C LYS A 54 -13.59 12.01 5.46
N GLY A 55 -12.72 12.98 5.77
CA GLY A 55 -11.73 12.89 6.84
C GLY A 55 -10.43 12.19 6.46
N GLY A 56 -10.20 11.92 5.17
CA GLY A 56 -8.93 11.42 4.67
C GLY A 56 -7.89 12.53 4.45
N THR A 57 -6.69 12.15 3.98
CA THR A 57 -5.63 13.12 3.69
C THR A 57 -5.11 12.97 2.26
N ALA A 58 -4.72 14.08 1.64
CA ALA A 58 -4.08 14.07 0.33
C ALA A 58 -2.81 13.17 0.32
N GLY A 59 -2.08 13.12 1.43
CA GLY A 59 -0.92 12.24 1.61
C GLY A 59 -1.28 10.75 1.60
N LEU A 60 -2.43 10.35 2.14
CA LEU A 60 -2.91 8.98 2.06
C LEU A 60 -3.30 8.61 0.63
N ALA A 61 -4.01 9.49 -0.07
CA ALA A 61 -4.37 9.28 -1.47
C ALA A 61 -3.12 9.12 -2.36
N ALA A 62 -2.09 9.94 -2.13
CA ALA A 62 -0.81 9.83 -2.84
C ALA A 62 -0.11 8.48 -2.61
N GLN A 63 -0.11 7.98 -1.36
CA GLN A 63 0.46 6.67 -1.02
C GLN A 63 -0.30 5.53 -1.70
N LEU A 64 -1.63 5.59 -1.73
CA LEU A 64 -2.48 4.59 -2.39
C LEU A 64 -2.29 4.58 -3.92
N ASN A 65 -2.09 5.76 -4.53
CA ASN A 65 -1.77 5.89 -5.94
C ASN A 65 -0.41 5.26 -6.26
N ALA A 66 0.63 5.56 -5.46
CA ALA A 66 1.95 5.00 -5.64
C ALA A 66 1.96 3.47 -5.48
N ALA A 67 1.18 2.94 -4.53
CA ALA A 67 1.02 1.50 -4.32
C ALA A 67 0.39 0.80 -5.54
N ARG A 68 -0.73 1.32 -6.06
CA ARG A 68 -1.37 0.78 -7.26
C ARG A 68 -0.41 0.79 -8.45
N ASP A 69 0.24 1.92 -8.69
CA ASP A 69 1.16 2.07 -9.81
C ASP A 69 2.33 1.09 -9.71
N ARG A 70 2.82 0.82 -8.49
CA ARG A 70 3.89 -0.17 -8.28
C ARG A 70 3.48 -1.58 -8.63
N LEU A 71 2.23 -1.96 -8.39
CA LEU A 71 1.74 -3.33 -8.63
C LEU A 71 1.24 -3.55 -10.06
N LEU A 72 0.88 -2.49 -10.78
CA LEU A 72 0.36 -2.56 -12.15
C LEU A 72 1.38 -2.21 -13.24
N LYS A 73 2.45 -1.47 -12.91
CA LYS A 73 3.54 -1.13 -13.85
C LYS A 73 4.73 -2.11 -13.79
N GLY A 74 4.60 -3.20 -13.03
CA GLY A 74 5.60 -4.25 -12.88
C GLY A 74 5.39 -5.38 -13.86
#